data_AF-A0A2L2Z4Z3-F1
#
_entry.id   AF-A0A2L2Z4Z3-F1
#
_cell.length_a   1.000
_cell.length_b   1.000
_cell.length_c   1.000
_cell.angle_alpha   90.00
_cell.angle_beta   90.00
_cell.angle_gamma   90.00
#
_symmetry.space_group_name_H-M   'P 1'
#
loop_
_entity.id
_entity.type
_entity.pdbx_description
1 polymer ?
#
loop_
_entity_poly.entity_id
_entity_poly.type
_entity_poly.pdbx_seq_one_letter_code
_entity_poly.pdbx_strand_id
1 'polypeptide(L)' 'KLTPVPASDHSRQTCFVHPALKDSTHVFIRKDWVKPPLTPPYDGPFQVLSRQSKHFTLKIGSRTTTISIDRL' A
#
# COMPACT_ATOMS: atom_id res chain seq x y z
N LYS A 1 5.82 26.59 39.06
CA LYS A 1 4.97 25.45 38.66
C LYS A 1 5.39 25.07 37.24
N LEU A 2 6.01 23.91 37.04
CA LEU A 2 6.53 23.50 35.72
C LEU A 2 5.43 22.78 34.94
N THR A 3 5.25 23.15 33.66
CA THR A 3 4.34 22.48 32.72
C THR A 3 5.15 21.94 31.54
N PRO A 4 4.85 20.73 31.05
CA PRO A 4 5.56 20.13 29.94
C PRO A 4 5.34 20.91 28.63
N VAL A 5 6.37 20.93 27.79
CA VAL A 5 6.26 21.43 26.41
C VAL A 5 5.51 20.38 25.58
N PRO A 6 4.53 20.77 24.75
CA PRO A 6 3.82 19.83 23.90
C PRO A 6 4.80 19.10 22.98
N ALA A 7 4.74 17.76 22.99
CA ALA A 7 5.54 16.90 22.14
C ALA A 7 5.00 16.92 20.69
N SER A 8 5.87 16.59 19.74
CA SER A 8 5.48 16.40 18.34
C SER A 8 4.40 15.32 18.22
N ASP A 9 3.29 15.65 17.54
CA ASP A 9 2.23 14.70 17.25
C ASP A 9 2.56 13.90 15.99
N HIS A 10 3.03 12.66 16.19
CA HIS A 10 3.32 11.72 15.10
C HIS A 10 2.10 10.88 14.69
N SER A 11 0.92 11.08 15.30
CA SER A 11 -0.29 10.32 14.94
C SER A 11 -0.86 10.70 13.57
N ARG A 12 -0.43 11.85 13.03
CA ARG A 12 -0.99 12.48 11.83
C ARG A 12 -0.18 12.22 10.55
N GLN A 13 0.49 11.09 10.44
CA GLN A 13 1.20 10.74 9.20
C GLN A 13 0.22 10.20 8.15
N THR A 14 -0.03 10.99 7.11
CA THR A 14 -0.63 10.50 5.86
C THR A 14 0.39 9.59 5.17
N CYS A 15 -0.01 8.37 4.82
CA CYS A 15 0.83 7.47 4.02
C CYS A 15 1.28 8.17 2.74
N PHE A 16 2.57 8.12 2.42
CA PHE A 16 3.07 8.68 1.17
C PHE A 16 2.59 7.83 0.00
N VAL A 17 1.92 8.48 -0.96
CA VAL A 17 1.46 7.85 -2.20
C VAL A 17 2.12 8.55 -3.38
N HIS A 18 2.83 7.77 -4.20
CA HIS A 18 3.50 8.30 -5.37
C HIS A 18 2.47 8.72 -6.46
N PRO A 19 2.58 9.91 -7.09
CA PRO A 19 1.62 10.39 -8.08
C PRO A 19 1.41 9.45 -9.28
N ALA A 20 2.49 8.78 -9.72
CA ALA A 20 2.42 7.80 -10.81
C ALA A 20 1.52 6.60 -10.51
N LEU A 21 1.17 6.34 -9.23
CA LEU A 21 0.21 5.31 -8.86
C LEU A 21 -1.20 5.61 -9.40
N LYS A 22 -1.49 6.85 -9.81
CA LYS A 22 -2.76 7.18 -10.47
C LYS A 22 -2.85 6.55 -11.88
N ASP A 23 -1.72 6.51 -12.59
CA ASP A 23 -1.65 6.13 -14.01
C ASP A 23 -0.94 4.79 -14.24
N SER A 24 -0.43 4.14 -13.19
CA SER A 24 0.39 2.93 -13.29
C SER A 24 -0.38 1.72 -13.85
N THR A 25 0.04 1.14 -14.97
CA THR A 25 -0.68 -0.02 -15.55
C THR A 25 -0.57 -1.29 -14.69
N HIS A 26 0.50 -1.40 -13.91
CA HIS A 26 0.76 -2.52 -13.01
C HIS A 26 1.17 -2.03 -11.62
N VAL A 27 0.86 -2.80 -10.59
CA VAL A 27 1.22 -2.52 -9.20
C VAL A 27 1.74 -3.77 -8.49
N PHE A 28 2.58 -3.56 -7.48
CA PHE A 28 3.08 -4.60 -6.60
C PHE A 28 2.19 -4.69 -5.35
N ILE A 29 2.05 -5.89 -4.78
CA ILE A 29 1.24 -6.09 -3.56
C ILE A 29 2.14 -6.52 -2.41
N ARG A 30 2.02 -5.85 -1.26
CA ARG A 30 2.76 -6.18 -0.05
C ARG A 30 2.26 -7.48 0.60
N LYS A 31 3.21 -8.34 0.96
CA LYS A 31 3.01 -9.56 1.75
C LYS A 31 3.04 -9.21 3.24
N ASP A 32 1.86 -9.08 3.87
CA ASP A 32 1.71 -8.69 5.29
C ASP A 32 1.72 -9.88 6.27
N TRP A 33 2.26 -11.04 5.87
CA TRP A 33 2.30 -12.24 6.70
C TRP A 33 3.73 -12.58 7.16
N VAL A 34 3.85 -13.33 8.26
CA VAL A 34 5.15 -13.75 8.82
C VAL A 34 5.85 -14.70 7.85
N LYS A 35 6.90 -14.20 7.21
CA LYS A 35 7.59 -14.89 6.11
C LYS A 35 8.97 -15.40 6.52
N PRO A 36 9.46 -16.50 5.90
CA PRO A 36 10.83 -16.96 6.08
C PRO A 36 11.86 -15.88 5.70
N PRO A 37 13.09 -15.96 6.24
CA PRO A 37 14.20 -15.11 5.81
C PRO A 37 14.35 -15.08 4.29
N LEU A 38 14.76 -13.93 3.75
CA LEU A 38 15.02 -13.70 2.32
C LEU A 38 13.79 -13.84 1.38
N THR A 39 12.57 -13.81 1.91
CA THR A 39 11.36 -13.78 1.08
C THR A 39 11.09 -12.36 0.54
N PRO A 40 10.82 -12.18 -0.77
CA PRO A 40 10.51 -10.87 -1.33
C PRO A 40 9.29 -10.23 -0.62
N PRO A 41 9.35 -8.93 -0.27
CA PRO A 41 8.28 -8.26 0.45
C PRO A 41 7.04 -7.98 -0.38
N TYR A 42 7.17 -7.98 -1.70
CA TYR A 42 6.08 -7.74 -2.61
C TYR A 42 5.94 -8.87 -3.62
N ASP A 43 4.71 -9.09 -4.07
CA ASP A 43 4.39 -9.96 -5.19
C ASP A 43 4.07 -9.13 -6.42
N GLY A 44 4.63 -9.59 -7.55
CA GLY A 44 4.23 -9.33 -8.93
C GLY A 44 4.10 -7.86 -9.36
N PRO A 45 4.31 -7.53 -10.63
CA PRO A 45 3.53 -6.47 -11.24
C PRO A 45 2.18 -7.07 -11.66
N PHE A 46 1.10 -6.76 -10.95
CA PHE A 46 -0.25 -7.17 -11.32
C PHE A 46 -0.95 -6.10 -12.13
N GLN A 47 -1.64 -6.51 -13.20
CA GLN A 47 -2.38 -5.61 -14.06
C GLN A 47 -3.54 -4.97 -13.28
N VAL A 48 -3.62 -3.63 -13.34
CA VAL A 48 -4.75 -2.89 -12.78
C VAL A 48 -5.91 -2.91 -13.77
N LEU A 49 -7.06 -3.42 -13.35
CA LEU A 49 -8.30 -3.46 -14.13
C LEU A 49 -9.19 -2.24 -13.84
N SER A 50 -9.25 -1.81 -12.58
CA SER A 50 -10.02 -0.64 -12.15
C SER A 50 -9.38 0.00 -10.92
N ARG A 51 -9.63 1.30 -10.75
CA ARG A 51 -9.00 2.15 -9.73
C ARG A 51 -10.06 3.02 -9.04
N GLN A 52 -10.02 3.03 -7.72
CA GLN A 52 -10.83 3.87 -6.85
C GLN A 52 -9.90 4.65 -5.91
N SER A 53 -10.44 5.62 -5.17
CA SER A 53 -9.65 6.48 -4.25
C SER A 53 -8.77 5.67 -3.28
N LYS A 54 -9.31 4.58 -2.71
CA LYS A 54 -8.60 3.75 -1.73
C LYS A 54 -8.35 2.31 -2.19
N HIS A 55 -8.94 1.88 -3.31
CA HIS A 55 -8.97 0.48 -3.72
C HIS A 55 -8.57 0.30 -5.18
N PHE A 56 -7.88 -0.80 -5.46
CA PHE A 56 -7.42 -1.21 -6.78
C PHE A 56 -7.94 -2.60 -7.07
N THR A 57 -8.56 -2.78 -8.23
CA THR A 57 -8.99 -4.09 -8.70
C THR A 57 -7.93 -4.62 -9.65
N LEU A 58 -7.29 -5.73 -9.28
CA LEU A 58 -6.13 -6.31 -9.96
C LEU A 58 -6.47 -7.66 -10.57
N LYS A 59 -5.81 -7.99 -11.68
CA LYS A 59 -5.81 -9.33 -12.25
C LYS A 59 -4.65 -10.15 -11.68
N ILE A 60 -4.97 -11.14 -10.86
CA ILE A 60 -4.01 -12.05 -10.23
C ILE A 60 -4.25 -13.45 -10.78
N GLY A 61 -3.44 -13.87 -11.75
CA GLY A 61 -3.66 -15.10 -12.50
C GLY A 61 -5.01 -15.07 -13.24
N SER A 62 -5.87 -16.06 -12.96
CA SER A 62 -7.24 -16.13 -13.52
C SER A 62 -8.28 -15.38 -12.68
N ARG A 63 -7.89 -14.84 -11.52
CA ARG A 63 -8.80 -14.20 -10.57
C ARG A 63 -8.67 -12.69 -10.61
N THR A 64 -9.76 -12.03 -10.22
CA THR A 64 -9.79 -10.59 -9.97
C THR A 64 -9.83 -10.37 -8.48
N THR A 65 -9.02 -9.44 -7.96
CA THR A 65 -8.94 -9.17 -6.51
C THR A 65 -8.88 -7.68 -6.26
N THR A 66 -9.64 -7.21 -5.26
CA THR A 66 -9.63 -5.82 -4.84
C THR A 66 -8.71 -5.64 -3.63
N ILE A 67 -7.74 -4.75 -3.74
CA ILE A 67 -6.69 -4.49 -2.75
C ILE A 67 -6.73 -3.02 -2.34
N SER A 68 -6.53 -2.70 -1.06
CA SER A 68 -6.41 -1.31 -0.62
C SER A 68 -5.03 -0.74 -0.99
N ILE A 69 -4.98 0.57 -1.19
CA ILE A 69 -3.73 1.30 -1.44
C ILE A 69 -2.69 1.10 -0.32
N ASP A 70 -3.14 0.82 0.90
CA ASP A 70 -2.29 0.54 2.07
C ASP A 70 -1.44 -0.73 1.93
N ARG A 71 -1.79 -1.59 0.97
CA ARG A 71 -1.12 -2.86 0.65
C ARG A 71 -0.42 -2.84 -0.72
N LEU A 72 -0.35 -1.70 -1.39
CA LEU A 72 0.43 -1.51 -2.62
C LEU A 72 1.84 -0.96 -2.32
#